data_AF-A0A0L0QRE2-F1
#
_entry.id   AF-A0A0L0QRE2-F1
#
_cell.length_a   1.000
_cell.length_b   1.000
_cell.length_c   1.000
_cell.angle_alpha   90.00
_cell.angle_beta   90.00
_cell.angle_gamma   90.00
#
_symmetry.space_group_name_H-M   'P 1'
#
loop_
_entity.id
_entity.type
_entity.pdbx_description
1 polymer ?
#
loop_
_entity_poly.entity_id
_entity_poly.type
_entity_poly.pdbx_seq_one_letter_code
_entity_poly.pdbx_strand_id
1 'polypeptide(L)'
;MEERFFETFIHCYFIAFGVVIGGSIIGSIGAFVTGNAPLTEIGRIAVQLRIWAIVAAIGGTFDAIANFERGIYDGSTMDLFKQALFILSAMGGVKTAILLLNWLTQEDIA
;
A
#
# COMPACT_ATOMS: atom_id res chain seq x y z
N MET A 1 2.66 -23.15 11.67
CA MET A 1 2.01 -21.86 12.01
C MET A 1 2.82 -20.68 11.47
N GLU A 2 4.16 -20.73 11.50
CA GLU A 2 5.05 -19.68 10.94
C GLU A 2 5.05 -19.57 9.41
N GLU A 3 4.92 -20.68 8.66
CA GLU A 3 4.92 -20.62 7.18
C GLU A 3 3.81 -19.72 6.63
N ARG A 4 2.59 -19.80 7.19
CA ARG A 4 1.45 -18.93 6.82
C ARG A 4 1.69 -17.46 7.16
N PHE A 5 2.48 -17.17 8.20
CA PHE A 5 2.82 -15.80 8.56
C PHE A 5 3.76 -15.19 7.53
N PHE A 6 4.81 -15.91 7.13
CA PHE A 6 5.77 -15.42 6.14
C PHE A 6 5.14 -15.26 4.76
N GLU A 7 4.27 -16.19 4.35
CA GLU A 7 3.46 -16.06 3.14
C GLU A 7 2.63 -14.77 3.16
N THR A 8 1.86 -14.55 4.23
CA THR A 8 1.01 -13.35 4.37
C THR A 8 1.85 -12.08 4.40
N PHE A 9 2.99 -12.10 5.08
CA PHE A 9 3.93 -10.98 5.12
C PHE A 9 4.41 -10.59 3.72
N ILE A 10 4.82 -11.57 2.91
CA ILE A 10 5.24 -11.35 1.53
C ILE A 10 4.07 -10.87 0.67
N HIS A 11 2.88 -11.48 0.82
CA HIS A 11 1.69 -11.05 0.08
C HIS A 11 1.32 -9.60 0.39
N CYS A 12 1.36 -9.18 1.65
CA CYS A 12 1.10 -7.79 2.03
C CYS A 12 2.03 -6.81 1.32
N TYR A 13 3.32 -7.14 1.21
CA TYR A 13 4.30 -6.34 0.48
C TYR A 13 3.92 -6.20 -1.00
N PHE A 14 3.72 -7.33 -1.70
CA PHE A 14 3.48 -7.33 -3.14
C PHE A 14 2.11 -6.78 -3.53
N ILE A 15 1.08 -6.99 -2.71
CA ILE A 15 -0.26 -6.40 -2.94
C ILE A 15 -0.17 -4.89 -2.83
N ALA A 16 0.41 -4.35 -1.75
CA ALA A 16 0.52 -2.91 -1.57
C ALA A 16 1.39 -2.27 -2.68
N PHE A 17 2.49 -2.91 -3.03
CA PHE A 17 3.34 -2.51 -4.15
C PHE A 17 2.56 -2.45 -5.48
N GLY A 18 1.83 -3.52 -5.81
CA GLY A 18 1.05 -3.64 -7.04
C GLY A 18 -0.09 -2.62 -7.13
N VAL A 19 -0.78 -2.34 -6.01
CA VAL A 19 -1.85 -1.34 -5.95
C VAL A 19 -1.32 0.05 -6.28
N VAL A 20 -0.16 0.44 -5.72
CA VAL A 20 0.42 1.76 -6.00
C VAL A 20 0.92 1.84 -7.44
N ILE A 21 1.72 0.88 -7.91
CA ILE A 21 2.24 0.94 -9.30
C ILE A 21 1.10 0.87 -10.32
N GLY A 22 0.21 -0.11 -10.19
CA GLY A 22 -0.88 -0.31 -11.12
C GLY A 22 -1.87 0.85 -11.10
N GLY A 23 -2.27 1.32 -9.91
CA GLY A 23 -3.21 2.41 -9.75
C GLY A 23 -2.65 3.74 -10.28
N SER A 24 -1.38 4.04 -10.05
CA SER A 24 -0.75 5.26 -10.56
C SER A 24 -0.55 5.24 -12.08
N ILE A 25 -0.06 4.12 -12.63
CA ILE A 25 0.16 4.00 -14.08
C ILE A 25 -1.18 4.00 -14.82
N ILE A 26 -2.14 3.17 -14.42
CA ILE A 26 -3.43 3.08 -15.11
C ILE A 26 -4.27 4.34 -14.85
N GLY A 27 -4.24 4.88 -13.62
CA GLY A 27 -4.97 6.09 -13.26
C GLY A 27 -4.49 7.32 -14.05
N SER A 28 -3.19 7.42 -14.34
CA SER A 28 -2.65 8.51 -15.17
C SER A 28 -3.05 8.44 -16.64
N ILE A 29 -3.39 7.25 -17.17
CA ILE A 29 -4.04 7.14 -18.49
C ILE A 29 -5.41 7.82 -18.46
N GLY A 30 -6.16 7.66 -17.38
CA GLY A 30 -7.41 8.42 -17.15
C GLY A 30 -7.15 9.92 -17.14
N ALA A 31 -6.09 10.38 -16.47
CA ALA A 31 -5.70 11.77 -16.46
C ALA A 31 -5.36 12.31 -17.86
N PHE A 32 -4.67 11.52 -18.69
CA PHE A 32 -4.38 11.85 -20.09
C PHE A 32 -5.65 12.07 -20.90
N VAL A 33 -6.65 11.20 -20.76
CA VAL A 33 -7.95 11.33 -21.46
C VAL A 33 -8.69 12.61 -21.04
N THR A 34 -8.53 13.04 -19.78
CA THR A 34 -9.12 14.29 -19.27
C THR A 34 -8.33 15.56 -19.64
N GLY A 35 -7.19 15.44 -20.34
CA GLY A 35 -6.35 16.56 -20.76
C GLY A 35 -5.33 17.04 -19.72
N ASN A 36 -5.11 16.28 -18.65
CA ASN A 36 -4.08 16.57 -17.65
C ASN A 36 -2.73 15.95 -18.06
N ALA A 37 -1.62 16.48 -17.52
CA ALA A 37 -0.29 15.94 -17.76
C ALA A 37 -0.12 14.57 -17.07
N PRO A 38 0.06 13.46 -17.83
CA PRO A 38 0.04 12.12 -17.25
C PRO A 38 1.20 11.88 -16.28
N LEU A 39 2.41 12.39 -16.55
CA LEU A 39 3.57 12.19 -15.68
C LEU A 39 3.34 12.75 -14.28
N THR A 40 2.91 14.01 -14.17
CA THR A 40 2.66 14.66 -12.88
C THR A 40 1.52 13.99 -12.10
N GLU A 41 0.52 13.48 -12.81
CA GLU A 41 -0.61 12.77 -12.18
C GLU A 41 -0.22 11.38 -11.65
N ILE A 42 0.80 10.71 -12.20
CA ILE A 42 1.33 9.45 -11.64
C ILE A 42 1.75 9.68 -10.18
N GLY A 43 2.52 10.73 -9.91
CA GLY A 43 2.99 11.04 -8.56
C GLY A 43 1.85 11.41 -7.62
N ARG A 44 0.92 12.24 -8.09
CA ARG A 44 -0.25 12.65 -7.30
C ARG A 44 -1.12 11.46 -6.91
N ILE A 45 -1.41 10.56 -7.86
CA ILE A 45 -2.19 9.34 -7.62
C ILE A 45 -1.42 8.38 -6.70
N ALA A 46 -0.09 8.27 -6.86
CA ALA A 46 0.74 7.42 -6.00
C ALA A 46 0.63 7.82 -4.53
N VAL A 47 0.69 9.13 -4.23
CA VAL A 47 0.55 9.66 -2.87
C VAL A 47 -0.85 9.38 -2.32
N GLN A 48 -1.89 9.59 -3.12
CA GLN A 48 -3.28 9.32 -2.70
C GLN A 48 -3.52 7.84 -2.41
N LEU A 49 -2.89 6.93 -3.15
CA LEU A 49 -3.04 5.48 -2.99
C LEU A 49 -2.24 4.91 -1.81
N ARG A 50 -1.34 5.66 -1.16
CA ARG A 50 -0.47 5.14 -0.09
C ARG A 50 -1.22 4.42 1.02
N ILE A 51 -2.25 5.05 1.56
CA ILE A 51 -3.04 4.49 2.66
C ILE A 51 -3.94 3.37 2.13
N TRP A 52 -4.58 3.58 0.98
CA TRP A 52 -5.46 2.59 0.36
C TRP A 52 -4.75 1.30 -0.03
N ALA A 53 -3.49 1.37 -0.46
CA ALA A 53 -2.67 0.21 -0.76
C ALA A 53 -2.36 -0.63 0.48
N ILE A 54 -2.13 0.02 1.64
CA ILE A 54 -1.94 -0.67 2.92
C ILE A 54 -3.25 -1.34 3.35
N VAL A 55 -4.39 -0.65 3.24
CA VAL A 55 -5.72 -1.22 3.54
C VAL A 55 -6.01 -2.42 2.64
N ALA A 56 -5.75 -2.29 1.34
CA ALA A 56 -5.92 -3.37 0.36
C ALA A 56 -5.09 -4.60 0.69
N ALA A 57 -3.85 -4.42 1.12
CA ALA A 57 -2.96 -5.52 1.51
C ALA A 57 -3.43 -6.30 2.74
N ILE A 58 -4.08 -5.63 3.70
CA ILE A 58 -4.48 -6.24 4.98
C ILE A 58 -5.85 -6.91 4.90
N GLY A 59 -6.74 -6.46 4.01
CA GLY A 59 -8.08 -7.03 3.87
C GLY A 59 -9.10 -6.22 3.08
N GLY A 60 -8.70 -5.08 2.49
CA GLY A 60 -9.53 -4.33 1.55
C GLY A 60 -10.53 -3.35 2.17
N THR A 61 -10.85 -3.46 3.46
CA THR A 61 -11.82 -2.57 4.15
C THR A 61 -11.25 -1.92 5.40
N PHE A 62 -11.83 -0.78 5.79
CA PHE A 62 -11.48 -0.07 7.02
C PHE A 62 -11.70 -0.93 8.28
N ASP A 63 -12.59 -1.92 8.21
CA ASP A 63 -12.85 -2.88 9.28
C ASP A 63 -11.60 -3.66 9.68
N ALA A 64 -10.68 -3.90 8.76
CA ALA A 64 -9.41 -4.56 9.06
C ALA A 64 -8.53 -3.73 10.01
N ILE A 65 -8.58 -2.40 9.90
CA ILE A 65 -7.90 -1.48 10.82
C ILE A 65 -8.68 -1.35 12.13
N ALA A 66 -10.01 -1.26 12.10
CA ALA A 66 -10.83 -1.19 13.31
C ALA A 66 -10.72 -2.46 14.18
N ASN A 67 -10.60 -3.63 13.56
CA ASN A 67 -10.37 -4.89 14.26
C ASN A 67 -8.96 -4.99 14.85
N PHE A 68 -7.96 -4.37 14.21
CA PHE A 68 -6.64 -4.19 14.81
C PHE A 68 -6.73 -3.35 16.09
N GLU A 69 -7.46 -2.22 16.06
CA GLU A 69 -7.67 -1.37 17.24
C GLU A 69 -8.39 -2.10 18.39
N ARG A 70 -9.42 -2.91 18.07
CA ARG A 70 -10.08 -3.76 19.07
C ARG A 70 -9.17 -4.86 19.61
N GLY A 71 -8.33 -5.46 18.76
CA GLY A 71 -7.36 -6.47 19.17
C GLY A 71 -6.27 -5.94 20.11
N ILE A 72 -5.92 -4.65 20.01
CA ILE A 72 -5.07 -3.96 21.01
C ILE A 72 -5.76 -3.96 22.37
N TYR A 73 -7.07 -3.73 22.40
CA TYR A 73 -7.86 -3.57 23.61
C TYR A 73 -8.14 -4.91 24.32
N ASP A 74 -8.30 -6.00 23.57
CA ASP A 74 -8.59 -7.35 24.09
C ASP A 74 -7.35 -8.12 24.62
N GLY A 75 -6.14 -7.56 24.51
CA GLY A 75 -4.95 -8.08 25.20
C GLY A 75 -4.20 -9.25 24.51
N SER A 76 -4.46 -9.56 23.24
CA SER A 76 -3.62 -10.50 22.47
C SER A 76 -2.36 -9.79 21.92
N THR A 77 -1.38 -9.57 22.79
CA THR A 77 -0.13 -8.85 22.44
C THR A 77 0.64 -9.52 21.28
N MET A 78 0.54 -10.84 21.14
CA MET A 78 1.24 -11.60 20.10
C MET A 78 0.61 -11.39 18.71
N ASP A 79 -0.72 -11.37 18.61
CA ASP A 79 -1.38 -11.16 17.33
C ASP A 79 -1.28 -9.70 16.88
N LEU A 80 -1.28 -8.77 17.84
CA LEU A 80 -1.00 -7.37 17.60
C LEU A 80 0.37 -7.15 16.94
N PHE A 81 1.39 -7.82 17.47
CA PHE A 81 2.76 -7.73 16.93
C PHE A 81 2.83 -8.26 15.49
N LYS A 82 2.18 -9.38 15.20
CA LYS A 82 2.10 -9.93 13.83
C LYS A 82 1.41 -8.98 12.87
N GLN A 83 0.32 -8.34 13.31
CA GLN A 83 -0.43 -7.41 12.47
C GLN A 83 0.34 -6.11 12.23
N ALA A 84 1.10 -5.63 13.22
CA ALA A 84 2.05 -4.54 13.04
C ALA A 84 3.14 -4.90 12.01
N LEU A 85 3.67 -6.13 12.04
CA LEU A 85 4.62 -6.61 11.02
C LEU A 85 4.01 -6.65 9.62
N PHE A 86 2.74 -7.04 9.46
CA PHE A 86 2.06 -6.99 8.16
C PHE A 86 1.89 -5.56 7.63
N ILE A 87 1.53 -4.61 8.50
CA ILE A 87 1.47 -3.19 8.16
C ILE A 87 2.84 -2.69 7.72
N LEU A 88 3.90 -3.01 8.46
CA LEU A 88 5.28 -2.64 8.12
C LEU A 88 5.70 -3.20 6.76
N SER A 89 5.32 -4.46 6.46
CA SER A 89 5.56 -5.07 5.16
C SER A 89 4.85 -4.32 4.02
N ALA A 90 3.56 -4.02 4.20
CA ALA A 90 2.77 -3.28 3.23
C ALA A 90 3.33 -1.86 3.02
N MET A 91 3.72 -1.17 4.09
CA MET A 91 4.40 0.13 4.02
C MET A 91 5.72 0.06 3.25
N GLY A 92 6.48 -1.03 3.43
CA GLY A 92 7.67 -1.32 2.64
C GLY A 92 7.34 -1.40 1.15
N GLY A 93 6.30 -2.15 0.78
CA GLY A 93 5.83 -2.29 -0.61
C GLY A 93 5.43 -0.95 -1.23
N VAL A 94 4.64 -0.15 -0.52
CA VAL A 94 4.27 1.21 -0.94
C VAL A 94 5.50 2.09 -1.17
N LYS A 95 6.45 2.09 -0.23
CA LYS A 95 7.65 2.94 -0.33
C LYS A 95 8.53 2.53 -1.52
N THR A 96 8.69 1.23 -1.77
CA THR A 96 9.43 0.75 -2.93
C THR A 96 8.72 1.12 -4.24
N ALA A 97 7.39 1.01 -4.29
CA ALA A 97 6.60 1.42 -5.44
C ALA A 97 6.76 2.91 -5.75
N ILE A 98 6.66 3.78 -4.75
CA ILE A 98 6.87 5.23 -4.92
C ILE A 98 8.28 5.50 -5.42
N LEU A 99 9.31 4.91 -4.79
CA LEU A 99 10.70 5.11 -5.22
C LEU A 99 10.89 4.75 -6.71
N LEU A 100 10.29 3.65 -7.16
CA LEU A 100 10.32 3.25 -8.57
C LEU A 100 9.57 4.22 -9.48
N LEU A 101 8.41 4.72 -9.04
CA LEU A 101 7.66 5.73 -9.78
C LEU A 101 8.44 7.05 -9.87
N ASN A 102 9.07 7.50 -8.79
CA ASN A 102 9.95 8.69 -8.79
C ASN A 102 11.10 8.52 -9.77
N TRP A 103 11.72 7.32 -9.79
CA TRP A 103 12.79 7.02 -10.73
C TRP A 103 12.28 7.03 -12.18
N LEU A 104 11.07 6.53 -12.43
CA LEU A 104 10.45 6.48 -13.74
C LEU A 104 10.00 7.86 -14.26
N THR A 105 9.42 8.69 -13.40
CA THR A 105 8.93 10.03 -13.78
C THR A 105 10.01 11.11 -13.71
N GLN A 106 11.12 10.84 -13.01
CA GLN A 106 12.13 11.82 -12.60
C GLN A 106 11.56 13.02 -11.82
N GLU A 107 10.36 12.88 -11.28
CA GLU A 107 9.73 13.86 -10.40
C GLU A 107 9.99 13.49 -8.93
N ASP A 108 10.23 14.50 -8.09
CA ASP A 108 10.39 14.31 -6.65
C ASP A 108 8.99 14.20 -6.01
N ILE A 109 8.51 12.97 -5.88
CA ILE A 109 7.23 12.67 -5.21
C ILE A 109 7.55 12.55 -3.71
N ALA A 110 7.40 13.66 -2.99
CA ALA A 110 7.64 13.79 -1.55
C ALA A 110 6.42 13.35 -0.69
#